data_AF-A0A527H4M9-F1
#
_entry.id   AF-A0A527H4M9-F1
#
_cell.length_a   1.000
_cell.length_b   1.000
_cell.length_c   1.000
_cell.angle_alpha   90.00
_cell.angle_beta   90.00
_cell.angle_gamma   90.00
#
_symmetry.space_group_name_H-M   'P 1'
#
loop_
_entity.id
_entity.type
_entity.pdbx_description
1 polymer ?
#
loop_
_entity_poly.entity_id
_entity_poly.type
_entity_poly.pdbx_seq_one_letter_code
_entity_poly.pdbx_strand_id
1 'polypeptide(L)'
;MKDGSAFLNDNAQRIVDGMIGDAERLRIVVSRGPLGERLIDAGAKTVGSVEAGLRMAEAAMGGLGSVSVFMDRASQQWPFTVEARSSQPVLACLGSQYAGWNLSGQDYFAMGSGPARALARV
;
A
#
# COMPACT_ATOMS: atom_id res chain seq x y z
N MET A 1 -17.65 10.40 -8.72
CA MET A 1 -17.20 11.76 -8.32
C MET A 1 -17.98 12.76 -9.16
N LYS A 2 -18.88 13.56 -8.56
CA LYS A 2 -19.70 14.52 -9.30
C LYS A 2 -18.93 15.81 -9.65
N ASP A 3 -17.88 16.13 -8.86
CA ASP A 3 -17.04 17.34 -9.01
C ASP A 3 -15.51 17.05 -8.96
N GLY A 4 -15.11 15.78 -9.11
CA GLY A 4 -13.74 15.39 -9.51
C GLY A 4 -12.57 15.51 -8.52
N SER A 5 -12.76 15.63 -7.21
CA SER A 5 -11.63 15.60 -6.25
C SER A 5 -11.27 14.17 -5.80
N ALA A 6 -10.02 13.74 -6.04
CA ALA A 6 -9.48 12.46 -5.57
C ALA A 6 -8.51 12.66 -4.39
N PHE A 7 -8.90 12.22 -3.19
CA PHE A 7 -8.13 12.37 -1.95
C PHE A 7 -7.25 11.15 -1.68
N LEU A 8 -6.27 10.89 -2.56
CA LEU A 8 -5.46 9.66 -2.51
C LEU A 8 -4.75 9.45 -1.17
N ASN A 9 -4.15 10.52 -0.62
CA ASN A 9 -3.41 10.46 0.65
C ASN A 9 -4.36 10.23 1.83
N ASP A 10 -5.48 10.96 1.90
CA ASP A 10 -6.45 10.80 3.00
C ASP A 10 -7.11 9.43 2.98
N ASN A 11 -7.41 8.90 1.79
CA ASN A 11 -7.97 7.56 1.64
C ASN A 11 -6.99 6.48 2.09
N ALA A 12 -5.72 6.57 1.67
CA ALA A 12 -4.69 5.65 2.11
C ALA A 12 -4.43 5.76 3.63
N GLN A 13 -4.47 6.97 4.19
CA GLN A 13 -4.33 7.19 5.63
C GLN A 13 -5.39 6.43 6.43
N ARG A 14 -6.66 6.43 5.99
CA ARG A 14 -7.73 5.65 6.67
C ARG A 14 -7.44 4.15 6.66
N ILE A 15 -6.90 3.61 5.56
CA ILE A 15 -6.51 2.20 5.47
C ILE A 15 -5.36 1.91 6.44
N VAL A 16 -4.34 2.77 6.43
CA VAL A 16 -3.16 2.66 7.29
C VAL A 16 -3.52 2.77 8.77
N ASP A 17 -4.44 3.67 9.14
CA ASP A 17 -4.94 3.78 10.52
C ASP A 17 -5.65 2.49 10.96
N GLY A 18 -6.41 1.86 10.07
CA GLY A 18 -6.98 0.53 10.31
C GLY A 18 -5.91 -0.55 10.49
N MET A 19 -4.83 -0.52 9.70
CA MET A 19 -3.69 -1.43 9.89
C MET A 19 -3.01 -1.24 11.24
N ILE A 20 -2.84 0.02 11.69
CA ILE A 20 -2.23 0.34 12.97
C ILE A 20 -3.10 -0.17 14.13
N GLY A 21 -4.42 0.02 14.06
CA GLY A 21 -5.34 -0.52 15.06
C GLY A 21 -5.32 -2.04 15.14
N ASP A 22 -5.02 -2.72 14.03
CA ASP A 22 -4.95 -4.17 13.91
C ASP A 22 -3.52 -4.73 13.98
N ALA A 23 -2.53 -3.97 14.44
CA ALA A 23 -1.12 -4.29 14.25
C ALA A 23 -0.71 -5.71 14.72
N GLU A 24 -1.17 -6.11 15.91
CA GLU A 24 -0.91 -7.45 16.46
C GLU A 24 -1.52 -8.55 15.57
N ARG A 25 -2.81 -8.42 15.21
CA ARG A 25 -3.54 -9.36 14.35
C ARG A 25 -2.89 -9.50 12.97
N LEU A 26 -2.39 -8.39 12.44
CA LEU A 26 -1.70 -8.33 11.15
C LEU A 26 -0.24 -8.80 11.21
N ARG A 27 0.30 -9.01 12.42
CA ARG A 27 1.71 -9.36 12.69
C ARG A 27 2.69 -8.33 12.12
N ILE A 28 2.35 -7.05 12.28
CA ILE A 28 3.16 -5.89 11.89
C ILE A 28 3.58 -5.11 13.14
N VAL A 29 4.64 -4.32 13.03
CA VAL A 29 5.13 -3.47 14.12
C VAL A 29 5.02 -2.01 13.74
N VAL A 30 4.45 -1.21 14.64
CA VAL A 30 4.33 0.25 14.49
C VAL A 30 5.28 0.93 15.47
N SER A 31 6.11 1.83 14.97
CA SER A 31 7.04 2.61 15.78
C SER A 31 7.12 4.06 15.28
N ARG A 32 7.94 4.87 15.95
CA ARG A 32 8.28 6.22 15.48
C ARG A 32 9.75 6.28 15.10
N GLY A 33 10.03 6.92 13.98
CA GLY A 33 11.39 7.22 13.55
C GLY A 33 11.95 8.50 14.18
N PRO A 34 13.21 8.81 13.88
CA PRO A 34 13.93 9.93 14.50
C PRO A 34 13.36 11.31 14.15
N LEU A 35 12.59 11.45 13.07
CA LEU A 35 11.94 12.71 12.68
C LEU A 35 10.46 12.77 13.12
N GLY A 36 10.03 11.81 13.95
CA GLY A 36 8.65 11.70 14.44
C GLY A 36 7.68 11.04 13.46
N GLU A 37 8.17 10.62 12.29
CA GLU A 37 7.44 9.85 11.30
C GLU A 37 6.98 8.52 11.88
N ARG A 38 5.83 8.03 11.42
CA ARG A 38 5.34 6.71 11.80
C ARG A 38 5.94 5.67 10.87
N LEU A 39 6.63 4.68 11.45
CA LEU A 39 7.21 3.57 10.73
C LEU A 39 6.33 2.33 10.95
N ILE A 40 5.98 1.64 9.87
CA ILE A 40 5.20 0.41 9.90
C ILE A 40 6.03 -0.68 9.23
N ASP A 41 6.63 -1.56 10.03
CA ASP A 41 7.30 -2.74 9.52
C ASP A 41 6.27 -3.85 9.31
N ALA A 42 5.99 -4.16 8.04
CA ALA A 42 5.06 -5.19 7.63
C ALA A 42 5.73 -6.40 6.95
N GLY A 43 7.07 -6.51 7.01
CA GLY A 43 7.77 -7.65 6.42
C GLY A 43 9.30 -7.56 6.38
N ALA A 44 9.92 -6.51 6.93
CA ALA A 44 11.39 -6.38 6.94
C ALA A 44 12.02 -7.15 8.12
N LYS A 45 11.47 -6.98 9.33
CA LYS A 45 11.83 -7.75 10.53
C LYS A 45 10.62 -8.46 11.15
N THR A 46 9.45 -8.27 10.56
CA THR A 46 8.20 -8.89 11.00
C THR A 46 7.74 -9.95 10.02
N VAL A 47 6.87 -10.86 10.49
CA VAL A 47 6.30 -11.91 9.63
C VAL A 47 5.28 -11.33 8.64
N GLY A 48 4.55 -10.29 9.05
CA GLY A 48 3.44 -9.74 8.27
C GLY A 48 2.29 -10.75 8.11
N SER A 49 1.34 -10.46 7.22
CA SER A 49 0.23 -11.35 6.90
C SER A 49 -0.30 -11.08 5.50
N VAL A 50 -1.08 -12.01 4.95
CA VAL A 50 -1.76 -11.81 3.66
C VAL A 50 -2.64 -10.56 3.72
N GLU A 51 -3.43 -10.42 4.79
CA GLU A 51 -4.28 -9.25 5.02
C GLU A 51 -3.48 -7.95 5.10
N ALA A 52 -2.30 -7.95 5.75
CA ALA A 52 -1.42 -6.79 5.76
C ALA A 52 -0.97 -6.41 4.33
N GLY A 53 -0.60 -7.41 3.52
CA GLY A 53 -0.23 -7.19 2.12
C GLY A 53 -1.38 -6.64 1.26
N LEU A 54 -2.61 -7.15 1.44
CA LEU A 54 -3.79 -6.65 0.74
C LEU A 54 -4.06 -5.18 1.10
N ARG A 55 -4.06 -4.83 2.39
CA ARG A 55 -4.25 -3.44 2.85
C ARG A 55 -3.12 -2.51 2.39
N MET A 56 -1.88 -2.98 2.39
CA MET A 56 -0.76 -2.22 1.83
C MET A 56 -0.96 -1.93 0.34
N ALA A 57 -1.41 -2.92 -0.44
CA ALA A 57 -1.68 -2.74 -1.86
C ALA A 57 -2.82 -1.73 -2.11
N GLU A 58 -3.91 -1.80 -1.34
CA GLU A 58 -5.01 -0.83 -1.42
C GLU A 58 -4.58 0.59 -1.02
N ALA A 59 -3.77 0.72 0.03
CA ALA A 59 -3.18 1.99 0.43
C ALA A 59 -2.23 2.54 -0.65
N ALA A 60 -1.41 1.69 -1.26
CA ALA A 60 -0.56 2.05 -2.39
C ALA A 60 -1.38 2.51 -3.60
N MET A 61 -2.57 1.95 -3.82
CA MET A 61 -3.54 2.40 -4.83
C MET A 61 -4.33 3.65 -4.43
N GLY A 62 -3.95 4.33 -3.33
CA GLY A 62 -4.59 5.57 -2.86
C GLY A 62 -6.03 5.37 -2.41
N GLY A 63 -6.40 4.15 -2.00
CA GLY A 63 -7.77 3.77 -1.65
C GLY A 63 -8.77 3.84 -2.81
N LEU A 64 -8.30 3.91 -4.06
CA LEU A 64 -9.14 3.84 -5.27
C LEU A 64 -9.08 2.46 -5.95
N GLY A 65 -8.43 1.50 -5.32
CA GLY A 65 -8.40 0.10 -5.72
C GLY A 65 -8.93 -0.81 -4.62
N SER A 66 -9.49 -1.95 -5.02
CA SER A 66 -9.76 -3.07 -4.12
C SER A 66 -8.87 -4.25 -4.52
N VAL A 67 -8.26 -4.88 -3.52
CA VAL A 67 -7.35 -6.01 -3.72
C VAL A 67 -7.81 -7.18 -2.88
N SER A 68 -8.06 -8.32 -3.53
CA SER A 68 -8.51 -9.54 -2.86
C SER A 68 -7.66 -10.73 -3.27
N VAL A 69 -7.59 -11.72 -2.40
CA VAL A 69 -6.98 -13.02 -2.70
C VAL A 69 -8.05 -14.09 -2.81
N PHE A 70 -7.92 -14.99 -3.77
CA PHE A 70 -8.77 -16.17 -3.86
C PHE A 70 -7.94 -17.40 -4.22
N MET A 71 -8.53 -18.58 -4.02
CA MET A 71 -7.91 -19.83 -4.40
C MET A 71 -8.28 -20.19 -5.84
N ASP A 72 -7.32 -20.14 -6.76
CA ASP A 72 -7.51 -20.65 -8.12
C ASP A 72 -7.09 -22.12 -8.19
N ARG A 73 -8.09 -23.00 -8.18
CA ARG A 73 -7.88 -24.45 -8.26
C ARG A 73 -7.44 -24.92 -9.65
N ALA A 74 -7.58 -24.09 -10.68
CA ALA A 74 -7.06 -24.40 -12.02
C ALA A 74 -5.54 -24.15 -12.10
N SER A 75 -5.03 -23.20 -11.30
CA SER A 75 -3.60 -22.89 -11.18
C SER A 75 -2.91 -23.82 -10.17
N GLN A 76 -2.53 -25.02 -10.63
CA GLN A 76 -1.94 -26.04 -9.75
C GLN A 76 -0.62 -25.62 -9.10
N GLN A 77 0.19 -24.78 -9.76
CA GLN A 77 1.48 -24.32 -9.24
C GLN A 77 1.34 -23.11 -8.31
N TRP A 78 0.30 -22.30 -8.51
CA TRP A 78 0.08 -21.04 -7.79
C TRP A 78 -1.38 -20.93 -7.38
N PRO A 79 -1.79 -21.67 -6.33
CA PRO A 79 -3.20 -21.75 -5.95
C PRO A 79 -3.72 -20.44 -5.35
N PHE A 80 -2.86 -19.47 -5.02
CA PHE A 80 -3.26 -18.15 -4.55
C PHE A 80 -3.14 -17.11 -5.66
N THR A 81 -4.27 -16.48 -5.99
CA THR A 81 -4.34 -15.42 -7.00
C THR A 81 -4.76 -14.11 -6.35
N VAL A 82 -4.08 -13.03 -6.71
CA VAL A 82 -4.43 -11.66 -6.29
C VAL A 82 -5.23 -11.01 -7.41
N GLU A 83 -6.44 -10.57 -7.10
CA GLU A 83 -7.27 -9.74 -7.98
C GLU A 83 -7.18 -8.29 -7.53
N ALA A 84 -6.82 -7.39 -8.45
CA ALA A 84 -6.85 -5.95 -8.23
C ALA A 84 -7.85 -5.30 -9.18
N ARG A 85 -8.76 -4.49 -8.63
CA ARG A 85 -9.82 -3.81 -9.39
C ARG A 85 -9.84 -2.33 -9.07
N SER A 86 -10.04 -1.49 -10.07
CA SER A 86 -10.22 -0.05 -9.89
C SER A 86 -11.09 0.52 -11.00
N SER A 87 -12.03 1.40 -10.64
CA SER A 87 -12.77 2.22 -11.60
C SER A 87 -12.06 3.53 -11.94
N GLN A 88 -10.84 3.76 -11.40
CA GLN A 88 -10.00 4.93 -11.62
C GLN A 88 -8.53 4.49 -11.86
N PRO A 89 -8.25 3.63 -12.85
CA PRO A 89 -6.96 2.93 -12.97
C PRO A 89 -5.77 3.86 -13.19
N VAL A 90 -5.95 5.01 -13.86
CA VAL A 90 -4.85 5.99 -14.05
C VAL A 90 -4.42 6.58 -12.70
N LEU A 91 -5.38 7.00 -11.86
CA LEU A 91 -5.07 7.56 -10.55
C LEU A 91 -4.55 6.48 -9.59
N ALA A 92 -5.24 5.33 -9.53
CA ALA A 92 -4.90 4.25 -8.62
C ALA A 92 -3.55 3.61 -8.97
N CYS A 93 -3.32 3.28 -10.24
CA CYS A 93 -2.14 2.53 -10.66
C CYS A 93 -0.95 3.45 -10.98
N LEU A 94 -1.14 4.51 -11.78
CA LEU A 94 -0.01 5.36 -12.20
C LEU A 94 0.25 6.52 -11.24
N GLY A 95 -0.82 7.20 -10.80
CA GLY A 95 -0.73 8.35 -9.90
C GLY A 95 -0.39 7.99 -8.45
N SER A 96 -0.50 6.71 -8.08
CA SER A 96 -0.28 6.24 -6.71
C SER A 96 0.57 4.96 -6.69
N GLN A 97 0.02 3.81 -7.07
CA GLN A 97 0.64 2.49 -6.85
C GLN A 97 2.00 2.30 -7.53
N TYR A 98 2.22 2.90 -8.69
CA TYR A 98 3.47 2.76 -9.44
C TYR A 98 4.65 3.18 -8.56
N ALA A 99 5.66 2.31 -8.49
CA ALA A 99 6.89 2.57 -7.76
C ALA A 99 7.81 3.47 -8.59
N GLY A 100 7.40 4.71 -8.80
CA GLY A 100 8.09 5.69 -9.67
C GLY A 100 9.10 6.57 -8.94
N TRP A 101 9.10 6.58 -7.61
CA TRP A 101 9.97 7.46 -6.84
C TRP A 101 11.26 6.74 -6.45
N ASN A 102 12.39 7.12 -7.03
CA ASN A 102 13.68 6.67 -6.54
C ASN A 102 14.07 7.44 -5.25
N LEU A 103 14.11 6.73 -4.12
CA LEU A 103 14.55 7.24 -2.82
C LEU A 103 15.98 6.79 -2.57
N SER A 104 16.94 7.59 -2.99
CA SER A 104 18.38 7.31 -2.83
C SER A 104 19.05 8.37 -1.96
N GLY A 105 19.82 7.93 -0.96
CA GLY A 105 20.62 8.83 -0.14
C GLY A 105 21.60 8.06 0.75
N GLN A 106 22.86 8.51 0.83
CA GLN A 106 23.94 7.82 1.52
C GLN A 106 23.99 6.33 1.10
N ASP A 107 23.90 5.40 2.05
CA ASP A 107 23.94 3.95 1.83
C ASP A 107 22.53 3.33 1.68
N TYR A 108 21.48 4.14 1.50
CA TYR A 108 20.09 3.69 1.39
C TYR A 108 19.55 3.86 -0.03
N PHE A 109 18.84 2.84 -0.49
CA PHE A 109 18.10 2.83 -1.74
C PHE A 109 16.75 2.13 -1.56
N ALA A 110 15.67 2.76 -2.01
CA ALA A 110 14.36 2.14 -2.12
C ALA A 110 13.55 2.71 -3.28
N MET A 111 12.64 1.90 -3.80
CA MET A 111 11.61 2.35 -4.74
C MET A 111 10.35 2.75 -3.98
N GLY A 112 10.04 4.04 -3.97
CA GLY A 112 8.84 4.61 -3.38
C GLY A 112 7.62 4.44 -4.29
N SER A 113 6.55 3.89 -3.71
CA SER A 113 5.21 3.76 -4.27
C SER A 113 4.21 4.52 -3.39
N GLY A 114 3.02 4.76 -3.89
CA GLY A 114 1.88 5.23 -3.11
C GLY A 114 1.56 6.71 -3.32
N PRO A 115 0.54 7.21 -2.60
CA PRO A 115 -0.14 8.47 -2.92
C PRO A 115 0.70 9.72 -2.61
N ALA A 116 1.77 9.58 -1.81
CA ALA A 116 2.71 10.66 -1.55
C ALA A 116 3.41 11.14 -2.83
N ARG A 117 3.54 10.25 -3.84
CA ARG A 117 4.08 10.59 -5.16
C ARG A 117 3.31 11.72 -5.84
N ALA A 118 1.99 11.76 -5.68
CA ALA A 118 1.17 12.83 -6.23
C ALA A 118 1.48 14.21 -5.62
N LEU A 119 1.91 14.25 -4.35
CA LEU A 119 2.35 15.49 -3.69
C LEU A 119 3.75 15.89 -4.15
N ALA A 120 4.67 14.91 -4.24
CA ALA A 120 6.05 15.13 -4.67
C ALA A 120 6.20 15.35 -6.19
N ARG A 121 5.17 15.01 -6.99
CA ARG A 121 5.15 15.07 -8.46
C ARG A 121 6.24 14.21 -9.12
N VAL A 122 6.35 12.96 -8.67
CA VAL A 122 7.30 11.92 -9.13
C VAL A 122 6.59 10.62 -9.47
#